data_AF-E0VC57-F1
#
_entry.id   AF-E0VC57-F1
#
_cell.length_a   1.000
_cell.length_b   1.000
_cell.length_c   1.000
_cell.angle_alpha   90.00
_cell.angle_beta   90.00
_cell.angle_gamma   90.00
#
_symmetry.space_group_name_H-M   'P 1'
#
loop_
_entity.id
_entity.type
_entity.pdbx_description
1 polymer ?
#
loop_
_entity_poly.entity_id
_entity_poly.type
_entity_poly.pdbx_seq_one_letter_code
_entity_poly.pdbx_strand_id
1 'polypeptide(L)'
;MGLAPEDLEGSIYEVGCFRYTSFGYGYRDFFEFRSDNISPNHIFYFNFYVKTVSDAHILLKSSVSGNESIEIVIGGGSNTFSQIRLLRNEDKKTILTQKTENILSEINYRKFLISVDNLGIVFVKDENDVFLSWRFDNLFPIKYYAFGSWTNTKADWKFGCDKNTEIIHDDSQITPLQKLKNDLFTLYNPNTMPNGPKDVLQVTAEFHLDNIHMKWNDNKMKWNPDNYDGIDHLFIPPFQIWTPYLRVLNTLIIEKTPLFDLTTSGVIVTHDGSIFWRPPFKSVSFCEIDLKNWPYDTHNCSVLIGFWMEPPNLLLSMSVDQKTVDNTKIGSEWGVERASSLNNKNDDDDDNYGILYLEIRRNSESQVLLLTVPCMASDVLSLSSFWISFNNPNKFYLSCGSVIMLLVSLLLMGQSIPTMTLEVPKISEFFLKEGRGKINLYSWSVVIACFPILVFVILKNFTKSLKLSESMERMLNNNFLDRFCCLPELPLDVSEYGNLNEETNKMRGNEINSIRLISIIEKIFFLIYVCILTVRYMLL
;
A
#
# COMPACT_ATOMS: atom_id res chain seq x y z
N MET A 1 -35.34 -10.21 -16.82
CA MET A 1 -35.52 -11.32 -17.77
C MET A 1 -34.92 -12.54 -17.11
N GLY A 2 -35.72 -13.55 -16.80
CA GLY A 2 -35.20 -14.85 -16.38
C GLY A 2 -34.65 -15.56 -17.62
N LEU A 3 -33.51 -16.22 -17.49
CA LEU A 3 -32.97 -17.06 -18.57
C LEU A 3 -33.74 -18.37 -18.57
N ALA A 4 -34.32 -18.74 -19.71
CA ALA A 4 -34.76 -20.11 -19.90
C ALA A 4 -33.51 -21.02 -19.94
N PRO A 5 -33.58 -22.28 -19.49
CA PRO A 5 -32.45 -23.22 -19.59
C PRO A 5 -31.95 -23.46 -21.03
N GLU A 6 -32.69 -22.99 -22.03
CA GLU A 6 -32.37 -23.05 -23.46
C GLU A 6 -31.59 -21.81 -23.96
N ASP A 7 -31.47 -20.74 -23.15
CA ASP A 7 -30.79 -19.48 -23.53
C ASP A 7 -29.36 -19.36 -22.98
N LEU A 8 -28.76 -20.47 -22.54
CA LEU A 8 -27.38 -20.51 -22.04
C LEU A 8 -26.39 -20.77 -23.18
N GLU A 9 -25.88 -19.72 -23.80
CA GLU A 9 -24.61 -19.81 -24.54
C GLU A 9 -23.48 -20.14 -23.56
N GLY A 10 -23.12 -21.42 -23.48
CA GLY A 10 -21.91 -21.89 -22.81
C GLY A 10 -22.11 -22.72 -21.54
N SER A 11 -22.92 -23.78 -21.59
CA SER A 11 -22.87 -24.86 -20.60
C SER A 11 -22.81 -26.22 -21.29
N ILE A 12 -21.70 -26.94 -21.14
CA ILE A 12 -21.49 -28.23 -21.80
C ILE A 12 -22.12 -29.36 -20.96
N TYR A 13 -22.89 -30.18 -21.67
CA TYR A 13 -23.63 -31.34 -21.18
C TYR A 13 -22.75 -32.58 -21.05
N GLU A 14 -22.76 -33.17 -19.85
CA GLU A 14 -22.47 -34.59 -19.66
C GLU A 14 -23.83 -35.24 -19.34
N VAL A 15 -24.34 -36.03 -20.28
CA VAL A 15 -25.56 -36.87 -20.25
C VAL A 15 -26.58 -36.49 -19.16
N GLY A 16 -27.53 -35.63 -19.52
CA GLY A 16 -28.78 -35.41 -18.77
C GLY A 16 -28.75 -34.40 -17.62
N CYS A 17 -27.60 -33.82 -17.24
CA CYS A 17 -27.50 -32.86 -16.14
C CYS A 17 -26.99 -31.47 -16.59
N PHE A 18 -27.57 -30.40 -16.06
CA PHE A 18 -26.98 -29.05 -16.12
C PHE A 18 -25.83 -28.94 -15.12
N ARG A 19 -24.74 -28.27 -15.49
CA ARG A 19 -23.59 -28.00 -14.62
C ARG A 19 -23.38 -26.50 -14.45
N TYR A 20 -23.10 -26.05 -13.24
CA TYR A 20 -22.87 -24.64 -12.91
C TYR A 20 -21.76 -24.53 -11.86
N THR A 21 -20.96 -23.46 -11.90
CA THR A 21 -19.92 -23.20 -10.90
C THR A 21 -20.14 -21.84 -10.28
N SER A 22 -20.23 -21.78 -8.95
CA SER A 22 -20.24 -20.52 -8.20
C SER A 22 -18.92 -20.30 -7.47
N PHE A 23 -18.54 -19.02 -7.33
CA PHE A 23 -17.39 -18.60 -6.55
C PHE A 23 -17.70 -17.30 -5.80
N GLY A 24 -17.59 -17.36 -4.48
CA GLY A 24 -17.83 -16.22 -3.61
C GLY A 24 -19.32 -15.93 -3.36
N TYR A 25 -19.56 -15.05 -2.39
CA TYR A 25 -20.89 -14.68 -1.96
C TYR A 25 -21.54 -13.71 -2.96
N GLY A 26 -22.63 -14.13 -3.60
CA GLY A 26 -23.40 -13.31 -4.53
C GLY A 26 -24.17 -14.16 -5.54
N TYR A 27 -25.43 -13.79 -5.80
CA TYR A 27 -26.30 -14.49 -6.74
C TYR A 27 -26.39 -13.71 -8.04
N ARG A 28 -25.72 -14.22 -9.08
CA ARG A 28 -25.62 -13.54 -10.39
C ARG A 28 -26.62 -14.13 -11.39
N ASP A 29 -26.66 -15.45 -11.45
CA ASP A 29 -27.48 -16.20 -12.39
C ASP A 29 -28.71 -16.79 -11.70
N PHE A 30 -29.88 -16.49 -12.26
CA PHE A 30 -31.18 -16.95 -11.74
C PHE A 30 -31.82 -17.91 -12.75
N PHE A 31 -32.09 -19.12 -12.30
CA PHE A 31 -32.69 -20.19 -13.09
C PHE A 31 -34.18 -20.26 -12.82
N GLU A 32 -34.98 -20.37 -13.88
CA GLU A 32 -36.43 -20.55 -13.75
C GLU A 32 -36.78 -22.00 -13.40
N PHE A 33 -37.71 -22.14 -12.45
CA PHE A 33 -38.27 -23.43 -12.08
C PHE A 33 -39.41 -23.81 -13.05
N ARG A 34 -39.24 -24.93 -13.75
CA ARG A 34 -40.28 -25.51 -14.63
C ARG A 34 -41.03 -26.62 -13.90
N SER A 35 -42.36 -26.58 -13.91
CA SER A 35 -43.24 -27.44 -13.10
C SER A 35 -43.52 -28.82 -13.70
N ASP A 36 -42.62 -29.36 -14.52
CA ASP A 36 -42.91 -30.51 -15.36
C ASP A 36 -42.84 -31.80 -14.53
N ASN A 37 -43.99 -32.18 -13.96
CA ASN A 37 -44.28 -33.38 -13.14
C ASN A 37 -44.03 -33.25 -11.62
N ILE A 38 -44.63 -32.23 -10.99
CA ILE A 38 -44.68 -32.18 -9.53
C ILE A 38 -45.80 -33.12 -9.03
N SER A 39 -45.53 -33.90 -7.98
CA SER A 39 -46.57 -34.72 -7.32
C SER A 39 -47.65 -33.81 -6.72
N PRO A 40 -48.90 -34.26 -6.57
CA PRO A 40 -50.01 -33.41 -6.09
C PRO A 40 -49.83 -32.84 -4.67
N ASN A 41 -48.80 -33.27 -3.94
CA ASN A 41 -48.52 -32.86 -2.56
C ASN A 41 -47.37 -31.84 -2.43
N HIS A 42 -46.68 -31.50 -3.53
CA HIS A 42 -45.58 -30.54 -3.52
C HIS A 42 -45.85 -29.38 -4.48
N ILE A 43 -45.36 -28.18 -4.13
CA ILE A 43 -45.41 -26.96 -4.96
C ILE A 43 -44.04 -26.59 -5.54
N PHE A 44 -42.96 -27.11 -4.95
CA PHE A 44 -41.60 -26.96 -5.46
C PHE A 44 -40.82 -28.24 -5.16
N TYR A 45 -40.03 -28.71 -6.11
CA TYR A 45 -39.21 -29.91 -5.98
C TYR A 45 -37.96 -29.78 -6.82
N PHE A 46 -36.79 -29.91 -6.21
CA PHE A 46 -35.53 -29.66 -6.89
C PHE A 46 -34.41 -30.55 -6.34
N ASN A 47 -33.86 -31.40 -7.22
CA ASN A 47 -32.69 -32.23 -6.94
C ASN A 47 -31.44 -31.61 -7.52
N PHE A 48 -30.36 -31.62 -6.73
CA PHE A 48 -29.06 -31.15 -7.18
C PHE A 48 -27.94 -31.91 -6.49
N TYR A 49 -26.76 -31.78 -7.06
CA TYR A 49 -25.51 -32.28 -6.53
C TYR A 49 -24.56 -31.10 -6.38
N VAL A 50 -23.79 -31.09 -5.29
CA VAL A 50 -22.77 -30.06 -5.07
C VAL A 50 -21.48 -30.68 -4.58
N LYS A 51 -20.36 -30.18 -5.08
CA LYS A 51 -19.00 -30.51 -4.66
C LYS A 51 -18.31 -29.21 -4.24
N THR A 52 -17.99 -29.10 -2.95
CA THR A 52 -17.37 -27.91 -2.34
C THR A 52 -16.83 -28.25 -0.95
N VAL A 53 -15.85 -27.47 -0.48
CA VAL A 53 -15.30 -27.59 0.88
C VAL A 53 -16.29 -27.15 1.96
N SER A 54 -17.08 -26.10 1.71
CA SER A 54 -18.05 -25.56 2.67
C SER A 54 -19.06 -24.61 2.03
N ASP A 55 -20.07 -24.21 2.82
CA ASP A 55 -20.95 -23.06 2.62
C ASP A 55 -21.57 -22.98 1.21
N ALA A 56 -22.31 -24.03 0.85
CA ALA A 56 -23.11 -24.09 -0.37
C ALA A 56 -24.41 -23.30 -0.17
N HIS A 57 -24.64 -22.24 -0.95
CA HIS A 57 -25.79 -21.36 -0.79
C HIS A 57 -26.76 -21.49 -1.95
N ILE A 58 -28.05 -21.64 -1.64
CA ILE A 58 -29.14 -21.71 -2.61
C ILE A 58 -30.17 -20.64 -2.25
N LEU A 59 -30.48 -19.76 -3.19
CA LEU A 59 -31.50 -18.73 -3.03
C LEU A 59 -32.77 -19.10 -3.78
N LEU A 60 -33.93 -18.96 -3.16
CA LEU A 60 -35.26 -19.18 -3.76
C LEU A 60 -36.04 -17.86 -3.80
N LYS A 61 -36.61 -17.51 -4.95
CA LYS A 61 -37.33 -16.24 -5.18
C LYS A 61 -38.61 -16.42 -6.00
N SER A 62 -39.54 -15.48 -5.83
CA SER A 62 -40.73 -15.34 -6.69
C SER A 62 -40.46 -14.55 -7.98
N SER A 63 -39.56 -13.57 -7.92
CA SER A 63 -39.11 -12.78 -9.05
C SER A 63 -37.63 -12.44 -8.88
N VAL A 64 -36.90 -12.35 -9.99
CA VAL A 64 -35.47 -11.98 -10.01
C VAL A 64 -35.25 -10.65 -9.27
N SER A 65 -36.10 -9.65 -9.54
CA SER A 65 -36.06 -8.33 -8.89
C SER A 65 -36.86 -8.23 -7.58
N GLY A 66 -37.37 -9.34 -7.06
CA GLY A 66 -38.18 -9.34 -5.83
C GLY A 66 -37.33 -9.07 -4.58
N ASN A 67 -37.92 -8.42 -3.58
CA ASN A 67 -37.23 -8.06 -2.33
C ASN A 67 -37.30 -9.15 -1.25
N GLU A 68 -38.06 -10.22 -1.49
CA GLU A 68 -38.18 -11.36 -0.58
C GLU A 68 -37.53 -12.60 -1.19
N SER A 69 -36.74 -13.31 -0.38
CA SER A 69 -36.09 -14.55 -0.79
C SER A 69 -35.80 -15.46 0.40
N ILE A 70 -35.78 -16.77 0.15
CA ILE A 70 -35.35 -17.77 1.13
C ILE A 70 -33.94 -18.21 0.73
N GLU A 71 -32.98 -18.12 1.65
CA GLU A 71 -31.62 -18.62 1.47
C GLU A 71 -31.45 -19.91 2.28
N ILE A 72 -31.06 -20.98 1.61
CA ILE A 72 -30.70 -22.26 2.22
C ILE A 72 -29.17 -22.35 2.17
N VAL A 73 -28.57 -22.52 3.34
CA VAL A 73 -27.12 -22.69 3.50
C VAL A 73 -26.86 -24.11 3.94
N ILE A 74 -26.07 -24.84 3.18
CA ILE A 74 -25.64 -26.20 3.51
C ILE A 74 -24.15 -26.15 3.86
N GLY A 75 -23.75 -26.81 4.94
CA GLY A 75 -22.35 -26.86 5.37
C GLY A 75 -21.74 -25.49 5.66
N GLY A 76 -22.55 -24.58 6.21
CA GLY A 76 -22.09 -23.30 6.74
C GLY A 76 -21.09 -23.43 7.88
N GLY A 77 -20.29 -22.38 8.08
CA GLY A 77 -19.33 -22.33 9.18
C GLY A 77 -18.24 -23.38 9.04
N SER A 78 -17.63 -23.47 7.85
CA SER A 78 -16.64 -24.49 7.53
C SER A 78 -17.20 -25.92 7.61
N ASN A 79 -18.39 -26.13 7.05
CA ASN A 79 -19.03 -27.45 6.94
C ASN A 79 -19.47 -28.05 8.29
N THR A 80 -19.95 -27.20 9.22
CA THR A 80 -20.36 -27.62 10.58
C THR A 80 -21.86 -27.50 10.85
N PHE A 81 -22.58 -26.66 10.11
CA PHE A 81 -24.02 -26.49 10.27
C PHE A 81 -24.74 -26.22 8.94
N SER A 82 -26.06 -26.31 8.93
CA SER A 82 -26.91 -25.89 7.82
C SER A 82 -28.02 -24.99 8.34
N GLN A 83 -28.47 -24.04 7.51
CA GLN A 83 -29.41 -23.00 7.91
C GLN A 83 -30.47 -22.73 6.85
N ILE A 84 -31.64 -22.29 7.33
CA ILE A 84 -32.65 -21.61 6.51
C ILE A 84 -32.69 -20.15 6.98
N ARG A 85 -32.59 -19.23 6.03
CA ARG A 85 -32.64 -17.78 6.26
C ARG A 85 -33.73 -17.17 5.40
N LEU A 86 -34.38 -16.14 5.94
CA LEU A 86 -35.34 -15.31 5.24
C LEU A 86 -34.70 -13.94 5.01
N LEU A 87 -34.67 -13.50 3.76
CA LEU A 87 -34.15 -12.20 3.37
C LEU A 87 -35.32 -11.32 2.92
N ARG A 88 -35.46 -10.14 3.51
CA ARG A 88 -36.50 -9.14 3.17
C ARG A 88 -35.89 -7.74 3.16
N ASN A 89 -35.96 -7.03 2.04
CA ASN A 89 -35.48 -5.63 1.95
C ASN A 89 -34.07 -5.46 2.56
N GLU A 90 -33.13 -6.35 2.20
CA GLU A 90 -31.74 -6.41 2.70
C GLU A 90 -31.55 -6.92 4.14
N ASP A 91 -32.62 -7.02 4.95
CA ASP A 91 -32.57 -7.66 6.27
C ASP A 91 -32.43 -9.17 6.14
N LYS A 92 -31.39 -9.74 6.77
CA LYS A 92 -31.14 -11.19 6.83
C LYS A 92 -31.56 -11.74 8.19
N LYS A 93 -32.61 -12.55 8.22
CA LYS A 93 -33.07 -13.24 9.44
C LYS A 93 -32.81 -14.74 9.34
N THR A 94 -31.96 -15.28 10.20
CA THR A 94 -31.81 -16.72 10.37
C THR A 94 -33.06 -17.29 11.04
N ILE A 95 -33.69 -18.27 10.38
CA ILE A 95 -34.93 -18.90 10.83
C ILE A 95 -34.63 -20.20 11.59
N LEU A 96 -33.76 -21.03 11.00
CA LEU A 96 -33.38 -22.32 11.56
C LEU A 96 -31.88 -22.53 11.37
N THR A 97 -31.23 -23.09 12.39
CA THR A 97 -29.86 -23.60 12.30
C THR A 97 -29.86 -25.04 12.82
N GLN A 98 -29.34 -25.96 12.03
CA GLN A 98 -29.14 -27.35 12.42
C GLN A 98 -27.65 -27.69 12.33
N LYS A 99 -27.12 -28.42 13.31
CA LYS A 99 -25.75 -28.93 13.26
C LYS A 99 -25.64 -30.05 12.22
N THR A 100 -24.73 -29.91 11.25
CA THR A 100 -24.51 -30.86 10.15
C THR A 100 -23.02 -30.86 9.82
N GLU A 101 -22.25 -31.72 10.48
CA GLU A 101 -20.79 -31.79 10.29
C GLU A 101 -20.45 -32.64 9.07
N ASN A 102 -19.54 -32.14 8.23
CA ASN A 102 -19.00 -32.84 7.05
C ASN A 102 -20.07 -33.29 6.04
N ILE A 103 -21.15 -32.53 5.92
CA ILE A 103 -22.25 -32.85 5.01
C ILE A 103 -21.84 -32.64 3.55
N LEU A 104 -20.99 -31.63 3.29
CA LEU A 104 -20.39 -31.35 1.98
C LEU A 104 -19.04 -32.08 1.80
N SER A 105 -18.62 -32.29 0.55
CA SER A 105 -17.33 -32.90 0.21
C SER A 105 -16.63 -32.11 -0.89
N GLU A 106 -15.33 -31.90 -0.69
CA GLU A 106 -14.45 -31.27 -1.69
C GLU A 106 -14.18 -32.19 -2.88
N ILE A 107 -14.20 -33.50 -2.65
CA ILE A 107 -13.74 -34.52 -3.60
C ILE A 107 -14.93 -35.06 -4.39
N ASN A 108 -16.03 -35.40 -3.70
CA ASN A 108 -17.18 -36.09 -4.28
C ASN A 108 -18.40 -35.18 -4.34
N TYR A 109 -19.20 -35.35 -5.39
CA TYR A 109 -20.52 -34.74 -5.43
C TYR A 109 -21.43 -35.34 -4.37
N ARG A 110 -22.10 -34.47 -3.60
CA ARG A 110 -23.11 -34.84 -2.62
C ARG A 110 -24.49 -34.47 -3.16
N LYS A 111 -25.42 -35.43 -3.13
CA LYS A 111 -26.80 -35.22 -3.59
C LYS A 111 -27.64 -34.60 -2.48
N PHE A 112 -28.42 -33.60 -2.85
CA PHE A 112 -29.39 -32.96 -1.97
C PHE A 112 -30.71 -32.73 -2.71
N LEU A 113 -31.76 -32.62 -1.92
CA LEU A 113 -33.12 -32.41 -2.39
C LEU A 113 -33.76 -31.30 -1.57
N ILE A 114 -34.32 -30.31 -2.27
CA ILE A 114 -35.18 -29.28 -1.69
C ILE A 114 -36.60 -29.52 -2.19
N SER A 115 -37.55 -29.61 -1.26
CA SER A 115 -38.97 -29.74 -1.59
C SER A 115 -39.81 -28.82 -0.73
N VAL A 116 -40.90 -28.32 -1.29
CA VAL A 116 -41.89 -27.52 -0.57
C VAL A 116 -43.25 -28.17 -0.77
N ASP A 117 -43.96 -28.42 0.32
CA ASP A 117 -45.29 -29.01 0.28
C ASP A 117 -46.41 -27.96 0.13
N ASN A 118 -47.63 -28.44 -0.10
CA ASN A 118 -48.82 -27.58 -0.23
C ASN A 118 -49.20 -26.84 1.07
N LEU A 119 -48.59 -27.21 2.21
CA LEU A 119 -48.80 -26.58 3.52
C LEU A 119 -47.77 -25.48 3.81
N GLY A 120 -46.84 -25.22 2.88
CA GLY A 120 -45.80 -24.19 3.00
C GLY A 120 -44.59 -24.63 3.82
N ILE A 121 -44.38 -25.94 3.98
CA ILE A 121 -43.21 -26.49 4.67
C ILE A 121 -42.08 -26.72 3.68
N VAL A 122 -40.93 -26.10 3.93
CA VAL A 122 -39.68 -26.30 3.18
C VAL A 122 -38.92 -27.44 3.84
N PHE A 123 -38.58 -28.47 3.08
CA PHE A 123 -37.74 -29.59 3.48
C PHE A 123 -36.44 -29.60 2.68
N VAL A 124 -35.31 -29.77 3.38
CA VAL A 124 -34.00 -30.04 2.77
C VAL A 124 -33.54 -31.41 3.25
N LYS A 125 -33.24 -32.28 2.30
CA LYS A 125 -32.89 -33.68 2.52
C LYS A 125 -31.56 -34.01 1.86
N ASP A 126 -30.82 -34.92 2.48
CA ASP A 126 -29.72 -35.62 1.80
C ASP A 126 -30.25 -36.97 1.27
N GLU A 127 -29.36 -37.89 0.88
CA GLU A 127 -29.75 -39.22 0.38
C GLU A 127 -30.44 -40.11 1.43
N ASN A 128 -30.26 -39.81 2.72
CA ASN A 128 -30.72 -40.67 3.81
C ASN A 128 -31.94 -40.07 4.53
N ASP A 129 -31.87 -38.79 4.93
CA ASP A 129 -32.83 -38.17 5.85
C ASP A 129 -33.07 -36.67 5.60
N VAL A 130 -34.17 -36.17 6.18
CA VAL A 130 -34.45 -34.73 6.26
C VAL A 130 -33.62 -34.12 7.38
N PHE A 131 -32.76 -33.15 7.06
CA PHE A 131 -31.93 -32.46 8.07
C PHE A 131 -32.32 -30.99 8.28
N LEU A 132 -33.10 -30.38 7.38
CA LEU A 132 -33.75 -29.09 7.65
C LEU A 132 -35.23 -29.18 7.29
N SER A 133 -36.09 -28.65 8.17
CA SER A 133 -37.50 -28.44 7.86
C SER A 133 -38.04 -27.21 8.57
N TRP A 134 -38.82 -26.39 7.87
CA TRP A 134 -39.47 -25.22 8.46
C TRP A 134 -40.77 -24.87 7.75
N ARG A 135 -41.80 -24.48 8.52
CA ARG A 135 -43.09 -24.04 8.00
C ARG A 135 -43.16 -22.52 7.90
N PHE A 136 -43.47 -22.01 6.70
CA PHE A 136 -43.73 -20.58 6.49
C PHE A 136 -45.24 -20.32 6.47
N ASP A 137 -45.71 -19.37 7.29
CA ASP A 137 -47.14 -19.01 7.35
C ASP A 137 -47.64 -18.36 6.05
N ASN A 138 -46.78 -17.56 5.39
CA ASN A 138 -47.05 -16.88 4.14
C ASN A 138 -45.87 -17.10 3.18
N LEU A 139 -45.89 -18.21 2.44
CA LEU A 139 -44.87 -18.52 1.45
C LEU A 139 -45.23 -17.90 0.10
N PHE A 140 -44.30 -17.13 -0.48
CA PHE A 140 -44.44 -16.61 -1.84
C PHE A 140 -44.25 -17.74 -2.87
N PRO A 141 -44.84 -17.65 -4.09
CA PRO A 141 -44.63 -18.66 -5.11
C PRO A 141 -43.16 -18.68 -5.53
N ILE A 142 -42.50 -19.84 -5.43
CA ILE A 142 -41.09 -19.98 -5.84
C ILE A 142 -41.05 -20.21 -7.34
N LYS A 143 -40.42 -19.29 -8.08
CA LYS A 143 -40.27 -19.35 -9.53
C LYS A 143 -38.82 -19.38 -9.98
N TYR A 144 -37.91 -18.85 -9.17
CA TYR A 144 -36.50 -18.75 -9.50
C TYR A 144 -35.64 -19.31 -8.38
N TYR A 145 -34.51 -19.90 -8.77
CA TYR A 145 -33.46 -20.28 -7.85
C TYR A 145 -32.09 -19.81 -8.34
N ALA A 146 -31.14 -19.64 -7.42
CA ALA A 146 -29.77 -19.25 -7.74
C ALA A 146 -28.77 -19.93 -6.80
N PHE A 147 -27.55 -20.14 -7.28
CA PHE A 147 -26.48 -20.76 -6.51
C PHE A 147 -25.39 -19.74 -6.15
N GLY A 148 -24.84 -19.89 -4.96
CA GLY A 148 -23.72 -19.10 -4.44
C GLY A 148 -22.85 -19.95 -3.52
N SER A 149 -21.71 -19.42 -3.12
CA SER A 149 -20.83 -20.06 -2.14
C SER A 149 -20.26 -19.03 -1.17
N TRP A 150 -19.53 -19.46 -0.15
CA TRP A 150 -18.78 -18.53 0.68
C TRP A 150 -17.63 -17.85 -0.08
N THR A 151 -17.22 -16.69 0.42
CA THR A 151 -16.07 -15.94 -0.09
C THR A 151 -14.84 -16.84 -0.18
N ASN A 152 -14.19 -16.86 -1.35
CA ASN A 152 -13.05 -17.71 -1.68
C ASN A 152 -13.32 -19.22 -1.73
N THR A 153 -14.58 -19.64 -1.70
CA THR A 153 -14.97 -21.05 -1.85
C THR A 153 -15.56 -21.28 -3.24
N LYS A 154 -15.01 -22.26 -3.98
CA LYS A 154 -15.57 -22.73 -5.25
C LYS A 154 -16.57 -23.85 -5.00
N ALA A 155 -17.79 -23.71 -5.51
CA ALA A 155 -18.78 -24.78 -5.50
C ALA A 155 -19.15 -25.17 -6.93
N ASP A 156 -19.07 -26.47 -7.20
CA ASP A 156 -19.40 -27.08 -8.49
C ASP A 156 -20.73 -27.82 -8.35
N TRP A 157 -21.71 -27.47 -9.17
CA TRP A 157 -23.12 -27.86 -9.05
C TRP A 157 -23.53 -28.69 -10.26
N LYS A 158 -24.32 -29.75 -10.02
CA LYS A 158 -25.05 -30.47 -11.07
C LYS A 158 -26.55 -30.52 -10.74
N PHE A 159 -27.43 -30.24 -11.68
CA PHE A 159 -28.88 -30.22 -11.43
C PHE A 159 -29.69 -30.57 -12.68
N GLY A 160 -30.97 -30.92 -12.51
CA GLY A 160 -31.84 -31.30 -13.63
C GLY A 160 -31.56 -32.70 -14.20
N CYS A 161 -30.89 -33.57 -13.45
CA CYS A 161 -30.45 -34.90 -13.86
C CYS A 161 -31.55 -35.96 -14.05
N ASP A 162 -32.82 -35.62 -13.80
CA ASP A 162 -33.92 -36.58 -13.75
C ASP A 162 -34.87 -36.39 -14.96
N LYS A 163 -34.56 -37.02 -16.11
CA LYS A 163 -35.49 -37.84 -16.91
C LYS A 163 -34.92 -38.29 -18.26
N ASN A 164 -35.42 -39.44 -18.70
CA ASN A 164 -35.32 -40.09 -20.01
C ASN A 164 -35.69 -39.19 -21.20
N THR A 165 -34.91 -38.15 -21.44
CA THR A 165 -34.79 -37.55 -22.77
C THR A 165 -33.55 -38.13 -23.39
N GLU A 166 -33.72 -39.11 -24.29
CA GLU A 166 -32.81 -39.21 -25.43
C GLU A 166 -32.89 -37.85 -26.14
N ILE A 167 -31.99 -36.95 -25.75
CA ILE A 167 -31.71 -35.77 -26.53
C ILE A 167 -30.99 -36.33 -27.75
N ILE A 168 -31.70 -36.34 -28.88
CA ILE A 168 -31.05 -36.37 -30.19
C ILE A 168 -30.21 -35.08 -30.20
N HIS A 169 -28.94 -35.19 -29.82
CA HIS A 169 -27.97 -34.16 -30.12
C HIS A 169 -27.87 -34.11 -31.63
N ASP A 170 -28.37 -33.05 -32.22
CA ASP A 170 -27.82 -32.60 -33.48
C ASP A 170 -26.41 -32.10 -33.12
N ASP A 171 -25.38 -32.93 -33.35
CA ASP A 171 -23.95 -32.66 -33.13
C ASP A 171 -23.42 -31.48 -33.98
N SER A 172 -24.31 -30.66 -34.53
CA SER A 172 -24.05 -29.63 -35.53
C SER A 172 -23.69 -28.25 -34.94
N GLN A 173 -23.72 -28.04 -33.62
CA GLN A 173 -23.51 -26.70 -33.02
C GLN A 173 -22.60 -26.60 -31.78
N ILE A 174 -21.66 -27.52 -31.54
CA ILE A 174 -20.59 -27.24 -30.55
C ILE A 174 -19.56 -26.33 -31.23
N THR A 175 -19.38 -25.11 -30.73
CA THR A 175 -18.33 -24.22 -31.26
C THR A 175 -16.95 -24.84 -31.01
N PRO A 176 -15.98 -24.67 -31.93
CA PRO A 176 -14.63 -25.20 -31.77
C PRO A 176 -13.96 -24.79 -30.43
N LEU A 177 -14.24 -23.57 -29.96
CA LEU A 177 -13.77 -23.05 -28.68
C LEU A 177 -14.37 -23.78 -27.47
N GLN A 178 -15.66 -24.08 -27.49
CA GLN A 178 -16.32 -24.83 -26.41
C GLN A 178 -15.80 -26.26 -26.37
N LYS A 179 -15.64 -26.90 -27.54
CA LYS A 179 -15.02 -28.22 -27.66
C LYS A 179 -13.62 -28.25 -27.05
N LEU A 180 -12.78 -27.27 -27.40
CA LEU A 180 -11.43 -27.13 -26.87
C LEU A 180 -11.41 -26.97 -25.34
N LYS A 181 -12.28 -26.10 -24.80
CA LYS A 181 -12.37 -25.91 -23.35
C LYS A 181 -12.79 -27.19 -22.62
N ASN A 182 -13.69 -27.99 -23.19
CA ASN A 182 -14.04 -29.28 -22.59
C ASN A 182 -12.88 -30.25 -22.58
N ASP A 183 -12.23 -30.42 -23.73
CA ASP A 183 -11.13 -31.37 -23.89
C ASP A 183 -9.99 -31.02 -22.92
N LEU A 184 -9.72 -29.73 -22.71
CA LEU A 184 -8.72 -29.27 -21.76
C LEU A 184 -9.16 -29.43 -20.30
N PHE A 185 -10.37 -28.97 -19.92
CA PHE A 185 -10.73 -28.83 -18.50
C PHE A 185 -11.46 -30.02 -17.87
N THR A 186 -11.93 -30.99 -18.65
CA THR A 186 -12.68 -32.16 -18.12
C THR A 186 -11.88 -32.97 -17.09
N LEU A 187 -10.58 -33.15 -17.33
CA LEU A 187 -9.68 -33.92 -16.47
C LEU A 187 -8.59 -33.06 -15.81
N TYR A 188 -8.60 -31.75 -16.05
CA TYR A 188 -7.58 -30.85 -15.53
C TYR A 188 -7.80 -30.54 -14.05
N ASN A 189 -6.75 -30.68 -13.25
CA ASN A 189 -6.74 -30.30 -11.84
C ASN A 189 -5.70 -29.19 -11.60
N PRO A 190 -6.12 -27.96 -11.27
CA PRO A 190 -5.21 -26.83 -11.04
C PRO A 190 -4.31 -26.99 -9.82
N ASN A 191 -4.63 -27.91 -8.91
CA ASN A 191 -3.81 -28.19 -7.73
C ASN A 191 -2.71 -29.23 -8.00
N THR A 192 -2.57 -29.70 -9.24
CA THR A 192 -1.55 -30.68 -9.63
C THR A 192 -0.50 -30.05 -10.51
N MET A 193 0.78 -30.35 -10.24
CA MET A 193 1.90 -29.86 -11.05
C MET A 193 1.65 -30.14 -12.55
N PRO A 194 1.94 -29.18 -13.44
CA PRO A 194 1.76 -29.29 -14.89
C PRO A 194 2.45 -30.52 -15.51
N ASN A 195 3.67 -30.79 -15.08
CA ASN A 195 4.48 -31.90 -15.56
C ASN A 195 4.49 -33.06 -14.55
N GLY A 196 5.03 -34.21 -14.96
CA GLY A 196 5.14 -35.36 -14.07
C GLY A 196 5.95 -35.02 -12.81
N PRO A 197 5.76 -35.76 -11.70
CA PRO A 197 6.40 -35.45 -10.42
C PRO A 197 7.94 -35.46 -10.44
N LYS A 198 8.56 -36.03 -11.48
CA LYS A 198 10.01 -36.09 -11.70
C LYS A 198 10.53 -35.09 -12.73
N ASP A 199 9.63 -34.41 -13.44
CA ASP A 199 10.00 -33.48 -14.50
C ASP A 199 10.32 -32.12 -13.89
N VAL A 200 11.41 -31.51 -14.36
CA VAL A 200 11.77 -30.15 -13.96
C VAL A 200 10.84 -29.16 -14.65
N LEU A 201 10.16 -28.32 -13.86
CA LEU A 201 9.36 -27.20 -14.35
C LEU A 201 10.11 -25.90 -14.11
N GLN A 202 10.41 -25.16 -15.18
CA GLN A 202 11.03 -23.84 -15.07
C GLN A 202 9.95 -22.76 -15.18
N VAL A 203 9.92 -21.88 -14.17
CA VAL A 203 9.08 -20.68 -14.14
C VAL A 203 9.99 -19.48 -14.36
N THR A 204 9.77 -18.75 -15.44
CA THR A 204 10.46 -17.49 -15.72
C THR A 204 9.63 -16.32 -15.20
N ALA A 205 10.27 -15.44 -14.44
CA ALA A 205 9.69 -14.19 -13.95
C ALA A 205 10.55 -13.01 -14.41
N GLU A 206 10.02 -12.19 -15.31
CA GLU A 206 10.63 -10.93 -15.74
C GLU A 206 9.95 -9.79 -14.99
N PHE A 207 10.73 -9.10 -14.16
CA PHE A 207 10.24 -8.04 -13.29
C PHE A 207 10.18 -6.72 -14.04
N HIS A 208 8.98 -6.14 -14.04
CA HIS A 208 8.72 -4.74 -14.27
C HIS A 208 8.36 -4.12 -12.91
N LEU A 209 8.55 -2.82 -12.73
CA LEU A 209 8.36 -2.22 -11.40
C LEU A 209 6.90 -2.23 -10.91
N ASP A 210 5.94 -2.31 -11.83
CA ASP A 210 4.49 -2.30 -11.57
C ASP A 210 3.83 -3.68 -11.73
N ASN A 211 4.43 -4.57 -12.53
CA ASN A 211 3.90 -5.88 -12.84
C ASN A 211 5.01 -6.91 -13.04
N ILE A 212 4.68 -8.20 -13.05
CA ILE A 212 5.66 -9.26 -13.30
C ILE A 212 5.19 -10.06 -14.50
N HIS A 213 6.05 -10.21 -15.50
CA HIS A 213 5.80 -11.06 -16.65
C HIS A 213 6.26 -12.49 -16.33
N MET A 214 5.29 -13.37 -16.12
CA MET A 214 5.54 -14.77 -15.82
C MET A 214 5.29 -15.66 -17.03
N LYS A 215 6.17 -16.66 -17.18
CA LYS A 215 6.08 -17.68 -18.22
C LYS A 215 6.42 -19.06 -17.67
N TRP A 216 5.58 -20.04 -17.96
CA TRP A 216 5.87 -21.46 -17.73
C TRP A 216 5.21 -22.31 -18.83
N ASN A 217 5.44 -23.62 -18.82
CA ASN A 217 4.86 -24.54 -19.80
C ASN A 217 4.07 -25.63 -19.08
N ASP A 218 2.83 -25.88 -19.52
CA ASP A 218 1.97 -26.92 -19.00
C ASP A 218 1.67 -27.97 -20.07
N ASN A 219 2.22 -29.17 -19.88
CA ASN A 219 2.04 -30.29 -20.81
C ASN A 219 0.58 -30.78 -20.90
N LYS A 220 -0.25 -30.53 -19.88
CA LYS A 220 -1.68 -30.88 -19.89
C LYS A 220 -2.52 -29.87 -20.67
N MET A 221 -1.96 -28.71 -21.00
CA MET A 221 -2.64 -27.62 -21.71
C MET A 221 -2.25 -27.52 -23.19
N LYS A 222 -1.87 -28.65 -23.81
CA LYS A 222 -1.51 -28.70 -25.23
C LYS A 222 -2.69 -29.14 -26.08
N TRP A 223 -2.85 -28.53 -27.25
CA TRP A 223 -3.81 -28.96 -28.25
C TRP A 223 -3.28 -28.73 -29.67
N ASN A 224 -3.92 -29.37 -30.66
CA ASN A 224 -3.62 -29.12 -32.07
C ASN A 224 -4.65 -28.11 -32.63
N PRO A 225 -4.24 -26.89 -33.04
CA PRO A 225 -5.15 -25.88 -33.61
C PRO A 225 -6.02 -26.39 -34.76
N ASP A 226 -5.50 -27.32 -35.57
CA ASP A 226 -6.22 -27.91 -36.71
C ASP A 226 -7.52 -28.62 -36.29
N ASN A 227 -7.59 -29.11 -35.04
CA ASN A 227 -8.78 -29.80 -34.52
C ASN A 227 -9.86 -28.83 -34.00
N TYR A 228 -9.54 -27.54 -33.89
CA TYR A 228 -10.36 -26.53 -33.23
C TYR A 228 -10.42 -25.22 -34.03
N ASP A 229 -10.50 -25.31 -35.36
CA ASP A 229 -10.70 -24.17 -36.27
C ASP A 229 -9.56 -23.12 -36.19
N GLY A 230 -8.32 -23.59 -36.02
CA GLY A 230 -7.14 -22.73 -35.99
C GLY A 230 -6.95 -21.93 -34.71
N ILE A 231 -7.71 -22.22 -33.64
CA ILE A 231 -7.51 -21.59 -32.33
C ILE A 231 -6.12 -21.94 -31.82
N ASP A 232 -5.24 -20.96 -31.69
CA ASP A 232 -3.84 -21.10 -31.29
C ASP A 232 -3.54 -20.55 -29.89
N HIS A 233 -4.46 -19.76 -29.32
CA HIS A 233 -4.38 -19.23 -27.96
C HIS A 233 -5.74 -19.12 -27.26
N LEU A 234 -5.71 -19.15 -25.93
CA LEU A 234 -6.88 -19.06 -25.05
C LEU A 234 -6.63 -18.09 -23.90
N PHE A 235 -7.64 -17.29 -23.59
CA PHE A 235 -7.66 -16.47 -22.38
C PHE A 235 -8.40 -17.21 -21.26
N ILE A 236 -7.74 -17.41 -20.12
CA ILE A 236 -8.23 -18.23 -19.01
C ILE A 236 -8.00 -17.47 -17.68
N PRO A 237 -8.98 -17.42 -16.77
CA PRO A 237 -8.76 -16.92 -15.42
C PRO A 237 -7.70 -17.76 -14.66
N PRO A 238 -6.78 -17.15 -13.91
CA PRO A 238 -5.65 -17.86 -13.29
C PRO A 238 -6.07 -19.00 -12.38
N PHE A 239 -7.16 -18.83 -11.63
CA PHE A 239 -7.68 -19.83 -10.69
C PHE A 239 -8.20 -21.12 -11.35
N GLN A 240 -8.38 -21.14 -12.68
CA GLN A 240 -8.81 -22.35 -13.42
C GLN A 240 -7.64 -23.24 -13.81
N ILE A 241 -6.40 -22.74 -13.72
CA ILE A 241 -5.18 -23.44 -14.11
C ILE A 241 -4.21 -23.53 -12.93
N TRP A 242 -3.20 -24.39 -13.04
CA TRP A 242 -2.10 -24.35 -12.09
C TRP A 242 -1.32 -23.05 -12.24
N THR A 243 -1.04 -22.40 -11.10
CA THR A 243 -0.24 -21.17 -11.03
C THR A 243 0.83 -21.31 -9.95
N PRO A 244 2.08 -20.87 -10.19
CA PRO A 244 3.16 -20.98 -9.21
C PRO A 244 2.88 -20.15 -7.95
N TYR A 245 3.16 -20.71 -6.78
CA TYR A 245 2.95 -20.01 -5.50
C TYR A 245 4.23 -19.28 -5.04
N LEU A 246 4.41 -18.05 -5.50
CA LEU A 246 5.54 -17.19 -5.10
C LEU A 246 5.24 -16.36 -3.85
N ARG A 247 6.28 -16.12 -3.04
CA ARG A 247 6.25 -15.25 -1.86
C ARG A 247 7.55 -14.46 -1.71
N VAL A 248 7.47 -13.27 -1.12
CA VAL A 248 8.64 -12.58 -0.57
C VAL A 248 9.08 -13.25 0.74
N LEU A 249 10.32 -13.72 0.76
CA LEU A 249 10.89 -14.48 1.89
C LEU A 249 11.45 -13.57 2.99
N ASN A 250 12.00 -12.41 2.63
CA ASN A 250 12.56 -11.43 3.57
C ASN A 250 11.54 -10.36 4.00
N THR A 251 10.29 -10.75 4.21
CA THR A 251 9.24 -9.87 4.71
C THR A 251 9.09 -9.97 6.22
N LEU A 252 8.82 -8.83 6.89
CA LEU A 252 8.46 -8.80 8.31
C LEU A 252 6.97 -9.05 8.55
N ILE A 253 6.16 -9.09 7.47
CA ILE A 253 4.72 -9.30 7.55
C ILE A 253 4.44 -10.81 7.51
N ILE A 254 3.89 -11.35 8.61
CA ILE A 254 3.57 -12.77 8.79
C ILE A 254 2.34 -13.20 7.97
N GLU A 255 1.67 -12.28 7.27
CA GLU A 255 0.52 -12.61 6.43
C GLU A 255 0.87 -13.72 5.42
N LYS A 256 0.01 -14.74 5.36
CA LYS A 256 0.13 -15.89 4.44
C LYS A 256 -0.37 -15.50 3.04
N THR A 257 -0.17 -14.27 2.62
CA THR A 257 -0.70 -13.78 1.35
C THR A 257 0.26 -14.17 0.21
N PRO A 258 -0.24 -14.78 -0.87
CA PRO A 258 0.55 -15.01 -2.07
C PRO A 258 1.03 -13.68 -2.64
N LEU A 259 2.12 -13.72 -3.43
CA LEU A 259 2.64 -12.54 -4.12
C LEU A 259 1.60 -11.92 -5.07
N PHE A 260 0.65 -12.71 -5.56
CA PHE A 260 -0.33 -12.34 -6.59
C PHE A 260 -1.77 -12.59 -6.15
N ASP A 261 -2.67 -11.68 -6.53
CA ASP A 261 -4.11 -11.89 -6.45
C ASP A 261 -4.63 -12.52 -7.74
N LEU A 262 -5.06 -13.79 -7.64
CA LEU A 262 -5.56 -14.60 -8.76
C LEU A 262 -6.88 -14.10 -9.37
N THR A 263 -7.51 -13.07 -8.79
CA THR A 263 -8.77 -12.49 -9.29
C THR A 263 -8.57 -11.29 -10.21
N THR A 264 -7.36 -10.75 -10.31
CA THR A 264 -7.11 -9.40 -10.86
C THR A 264 -6.56 -9.36 -12.28
N SER A 265 -6.11 -10.49 -12.83
CA SER A 265 -5.51 -10.57 -14.17
C SER A 265 -5.86 -11.89 -14.84
N GLY A 266 -5.98 -11.92 -16.17
CA GLY A 266 -6.14 -13.17 -16.91
C GLY A 266 -4.83 -13.73 -17.44
N VAL A 267 -4.88 -15.00 -17.82
CA VAL A 267 -3.73 -15.75 -18.34
C VAL A 267 -3.96 -16.07 -19.80
N ILE A 268 -2.90 -16.00 -20.61
CA ILE A 268 -2.90 -16.44 -22.00
C ILE A 268 -2.20 -17.78 -22.07
N VAL A 269 -2.86 -18.79 -22.62
CA VAL A 269 -2.32 -20.12 -22.88
C VAL A 269 -2.24 -20.30 -24.39
N THR A 270 -1.10 -20.77 -24.92
CA THR A 270 -0.93 -21.09 -26.34
C THR A 270 -1.00 -22.58 -26.60
N HIS A 271 -1.27 -22.99 -27.84
CA HIS A 271 -1.55 -24.38 -28.21
C HIS A 271 -0.39 -25.36 -27.91
N ASP A 272 0.83 -24.84 -27.83
CA ASP A 272 2.04 -25.58 -27.46
C ASP A 272 2.18 -25.81 -25.95
N GLY A 273 1.22 -25.34 -25.13
CA GLY A 273 1.21 -25.44 -23.67
C GLY A 273 1.94 -24.30 -22.97
N SER A 274 2.51 -23.34 -23.70
CA SER A 274 3.15 -22.17 -23.09
C SER A 274 2.10 -21.26 -22.45
N ILE A 275 2.38 -20.82 -21.23
CA ILE A 275 1.49 -19.98 -20.43
C ILE A 275 2.17 -18.65 -20.14
N PHE A 276 1.44 -17.55 -20.37
CA PHE A 276 1.88 -16.18 -20.14
C PHE A 276 0.93 -15.48 -19.19
N TRP A 277 1.46 -14.97 -18.08
CA TRP A 277 0.68 -14.29 -17.05
C TRP A 277 1.36 -13.00 -16.63
N ARG A 278 0.60 -11.91 -16.53
CA ARG A 278 1.11 -10.57 -16.15
C ARG A 278 0.36 -10.00 -14.95
N PRO A 279 0.49 -10.57 -13.75
CA PRO A 279 -0.17 -10.03 -12.58
C PRO A 279 0.46 -8.71 -12.14
N PRO A 280 -0.35 -7.73 -11.70
CA PRO A 280 0.17 -6.66 -10.86
C PRO A 280 0.64 -7.25 -9.53
N PHE A 281 1.65 -6.66 -8.92
CA PHE A 281 2.14 -7.12 -7.62
C PHE A 281 2.35 -5.96 -6.65
N LYS A 282 2.16 -6.23 -5.37
CA LYS A 282 2.48 -5.31 -4.28
C LYS A 282 3.00 -6.12 -3.11
N SER A 283 4.24 -5.86 -2.72
CA SER A 283 4.90 -6.59 -1.64
C SER A 283 5.61 -5.67 -0.68
N VAL A 284 5.79 -6.15 0.55
CA VAL A 284 6.59 -5.47 1.59
C VAL A 284 7.78 -6.34 1.91
N SER A 285 8.98 -5.78 1.85
CA SER A 285 10.23 -6.44 2.22
C SER A 285 11.00 -5.61 3.24
N PHE A 286 11.91 -6.27 3.96
CA PHE A 286 12.88 -5.58 4.78
C PHE A 286 13.99 -4.97 3.90
N CYS A 287 14.34 -3.72 4.18
CA CYS A 287 15.51 -3.06 3.60
C CYS A 287 16.24 -2.28 4.70
N GLU A 288 17.56 -2.46 4.78
CA GLU A 288 18.41 -1.70 5.69
C GLU A 288 18.75 -0.34 5.05
N ILE A 289 18.55 0.74 5.81
CA ILE A 289 18.76 2.11 5.35
C ILE A 289 19.91 2.77 6.11
N ASP A 290 20.81 3.45 5.38
CA ASP A 290 21.90 4.25 5.97
C ASP A 290 21.66 5.75 5.72
N LEU A 291 21.21 6.46 6.76
CA LEU A 291 20.90 7.89 6.66
C LEU A 291 22.13 8.80 6.81
N LYS A 292 23.35 8.28 6.78
CA LYS A 292 24.57 9.07 6.87
C LYS A 292 24.64 10.22 5.86
N ASN A 293 24.23 10.00 4.61
CA ASN A 293 24.24 11.02 3.56
C ASN A 293 22.86 11.67 3.35
N TRP A 294 21.92 11.50 4.27
CA TRP A 294 20.60 12.13 4.17
C TRP A 294 20.73 13.66 4.06
N PRO A 295 19.93 14.33 3.21
CA PRO A 295 18.82 13.80 2.40
C PRO A 295 19.22 13.31 0.99
N TYR A 296 20.52 13.26 0.66
CA TYR A 296 21.03 12.77 -0.63
C TYR A 296 21.41 11.28 -0.56
N ASP A 297 20.70 10.53 0.27
CA ASP A 297 20.94 9.13 0.55
C ASP A 297 20.57 8.22 -0.63
N THR A 298 21.33 7.13 -0.76
CA THR A 298 21.11 6.05 -1.73
C THR A 298 21.23 4.73 -0.98
N HIS A 299 20.27 3.83 -1.19
CA HIS A 299 20.19 2.56 -0.47
C HIS A 299 20.12 1.39 -1.44
N ASN A 300 20.68 0.26 -1.02
CA ASN A 300 20.62 -0.99 -1.76
C ASN A 300 19.66 -1.93 -1.04
N CYS A 301 18.46 -2.09 -1.57
CA CYS A 301 17.46 -3.00 -1.06
C CYS A 301 17.50 -4.33 -1.82
N SER A 302 17.29 -5.43 -1.11
CA SER A 302 17.09 -6.75 -1.71
C SER A 302 15.69 -7.28 -1.40
N VAL A 303 15.05 -7.89 -2.40
CA VAL A 303 13.78 -8.59 -2.25
C VAL A 303 14.02 -10.04 -2.61
N LEU A 304 13.87 -10.93 -1.63
CA LEU A 304 14.03 -12.37 -1.83
C LEU A 304 12.68 -12.94 -2.23
N ILE A 305 12.58 -13.53 -3.41
CA ILE A 305 11.34 -14.11 -3.94
C ILE A 305 11.59 -15.58 -4.22
N GLY A 306 10.76 -16.43 -3.63
CA GLY A 306 10.87 -17.87 -3.81
C GLY A 306 9.53 -18.56 -3.64
N PHE A 307 9.57 -19.87 -3.79
CA PHE A 307 8.41 -20.72 -3.56
C PHE A 307 8.24 -20.98 -2.05
N TRP A 308 7.00 -21.03 -1.56
CA TRP A 308 6.74 -21.20 -0.12
C TRP A 308 6.96 -22.64 0.36
N MET A 309 6.46 -23.63 -0.40
CA MET A 309 6.60 -25.07 -0.16
C MET A 309 6.31 -25.81 -1.47
N GLU A 310 7.29 -25.91 -2.37
CA GLU A 310 7.13 -26.59 -3.66
C GLU A 310 8.23 -27.64 -3.88
N PRO A 311 7.97 -28.70 -4.69
CA PRO A 311 8.94 -29.78 -4.90
C PRO A 311 10.26 -29.26 -5.48
N PRO A 312 11.40 -29.95 -5.21
CA PRO A 312 12.74 -29.53 -5.65
C PRO A 312 12.88 -29.43 -7.18
N ASN A 313 11.93 -30.00 -7.94
CA ASN A 313 11.92 -29.97 -9.39
C ASN A 313 11.35 -28.67 -9.98
N LEU A 314 10.96 -27.70 -9.15
CA LEU A 314 10.51 -26.39 -9.61
C LEU A 314 11.67 -25.39 -9.58
N LEU A 315 11.97 -24.75 -10.70
CA LEU A 315 13.06 -23.79 -10.85
C LEU A 315 12.53 -22.39 -11.15
N LEU A 316 12.94 -21.40 -10.35
CA LEU A 316 12.64 -20.00 -10.59
C LEU A 316 13.79 -19.34 -11.37
N SER A 317 13.46 -18.68 -12.47
CA SER A 317 14.39 -17.90 -13.27
C SER A 317 13.92 -16.46 -13.33
N MET A 318 14.59 -15.59 -12.59
CA MET A 318 14.29 -14.16 -12.54
C MET A 318 15.18 -13.35 -13.47
N SER A 319 14.58 -12.31 -14.05
CA SER A 319 15.23 -11.26 -14.86
C SER A 319 14.54 -9.91 -14.59
N VAL A 320 15.17 -8.80 -14.95
CA VAL A 320 14.63 -7.44 -14.76
C VAL A 320 14.68 -6.69 -16.08
N ASP A 321 13.58 -6.06 -16.47
CA ASP A 321 13.57 -5.14 -17.62
C ASP A 321 14.09 -3.76 -17.20
N GLN A 322 15.32 -3.44 -17.61
CA GLN A 322 15.98 -2.18 -17.28
C GLN A 322 15.23 -0.95 -17.82
N LYS A 323 14.39 -1.09 -18.85
CA LYS A 323 13.63 0.04 -19.41
C LYS A 323 12.61 0.62 -18.44
N THR A 324 12.15 -0.17 -17.47
CA THR A 324 11.16 0.27 -16.47
C THR A 324 11.75 1.17 -15.39
N VAL A 325 13.07 1.08 -15.17
CA VAL A 325 13.80 1.84 -14.15
C VAL A 325 13.78 3.35 -14.43
N ASP A 326 13.89 3.74 -15.70
CA ASP A 326 13.95 5.14 -16.13
C ASP A 326 12.65 5.93 -15.86
N ASN A 327 11.50 5.25 -15.81
CA ASN A 327 10.18 5.87 -15.61
C ASN A 327 9.86 6.22 -14.14
N THR A 328 10.74 5.89 -13.19
CA THR A 328 10.47 6.00 -11.73
C THR A 328 10.65 7.38 -11.14
N LYS A 329 11.20 8.33 -11.90
CA LYS A 329 11.60 9.65 -11.37
C LYS A 329 10.41 10.61 -11.17
N ILE A 330 9.18 10.22 -11.47
CA ILE A 330 8.02 11.12 -11.47
C ILE A 330 7.11 10.85 -10.27
N GLY A 331 7.02 11.82 -9.34
CA GLY A 331 5.96 11.89 -8.32
C GLY A 331 6.16 11.07 -7.03
N SER A 332 7.28 10.35 -6.90
CA SER A 332 7.65 9.60 -5.68
C SER A 332 8.77 10.30 -4.91
N GLU A 333 8.83 10.10 -3.60
CA GLU A 333 9.97 10.49 -2.76
C GLU A 333 11.24 9.70 -3.13
N TRP A 334 11.07 8.52 -3.72
CA TRP A 334 12.16 7.61 -4.07
C TRP A 334 12.14 7.32 -5.57
N GLY A 335 13.30 7.45 -6.20
CA GLY A 335 13.56 6.96 -7.56
C GLY A 335 14.40 5.68 -7.53
N VAL A 336 14.23 4.81 -8.52
CA VAL A 336 15.08 3.63 -8.71
C VAL A 336 16.18 4.03 -9.71
N GLU A 337 17.45 3.94 -9.30
CA GLU A 337 18.58 4.26 -10.19
C GLU A 337 19.06 3.01 -10.93
N ARG A 338 19.07 1.85 -10.27
CA ARG A 338 19.42 0.56 -10.87
C ARG A 338 18.58 -0.56 -10.29
N ALA A 339 18.27 -1.54 -11.13
CA ALA A 339 17.63 -2.79 -10.72
C ALA A 339 18.35 -3.97 -11.38
N SER A 340 18.58 -5.03 -10.62
CA SER A 340 19.20 -6.26 -11.12
C SER A 340 18.62 -7.48 -10.42
N SER A 341 18.74 -8.66 -11.03
CA SER A 341 18.30 -9.92 -10.43
C SER A 341 19.43 -10.93 -10.40
N LEU A 342 19.46 -11.73 -9.34
CA LEU A 342 20.32 -12.90 -9.19
C LEU A 342 19.43 -14.11 -8.95
N ASN A 343 19.67 -15.19 -9.69
CA ASN A 343 19.03 -16.48 -9.41
C ASN A 343 19.97 -17.25 -8.51
N ASN A 344 19.58 -17.49 -7.26
CA ASN A 344 20.41 -18.29 -6.37
C ASN A 344 20.23 -19.76 -6.75
N LYS A 345 21.28 -20.34 -7.31
CA LYS A 345 21.44 -21.79 -7.48
C LYS A 345 22.64 -22.19 -6.62
N ASN A 346 22.50 -22.12 -5.30
CA ASN A 346 23.51 -22.73 -4.45
C ASN A 346 23.35 -24.24 -4.60
N ASP A 347 24.37 -24.91 -5.15
CA ASP A 347 24.41 -26.37 -5.36
C ASP A 347 24.34 -27.17 -4.03
N ASP A 348 24.42 -26.50 -2.88
CA ASP A 348 24.48 -27.11 -1.54
C ASP A 348 23.23 -26.89 -0.65
N ASP A 349 22.30 -26.00 -1.02
CA ASP A 349 21.07 -25.71 -0.24
C ASP A 349 19.81 -25.93 -1.08
N ASP A 350 18.82 -26.66 -0.54
CA ASP A 350 17.51 -26.99 -1.14
C ASP A 350 16.60 -25.77 -1.44
N ASP A 351 17.09 -24.54 -1.24
CA ASP A 351 16.31 -23.31 -1.31
C ASP A 351 16.44 -22.61 -2.67
N ASN A 352 15.50 -22.90 -3.58
CA ASN A 352 15.40 -22.25 -4.89
C ASN A 352 14.64 -20.91 -4.80
N TYR A 353 15.37 -19.82 -4.60
CA TYR A 353 14.85 -18.45 -4.61
C TYR A 353 15.68 -17.53 -5.49
N GLY A 354 15.04 -16.48 -5.99
CA GLY A 354 15.69 -15.38 -6.66
C GLY A 354 15.82 -14.15 -5.76
N ILE A 355 16.82 -13.33 -6.03
CA ILE A 355 17.06 -12.04 -5.35
C ILE A 355 16.89 -10.93 -6.37
N LEU A 356 16.01 -9.97 -6.07
CA LEU A 356 15.87 -8.72 -6.79
C LEU A 356 16.62 -7.63 -6.02
N TYR A 357 17.65 -7.04 -6.61
CA TYR A 357 18.39 -5.91 -6.07
C TYR A 357 17.85 -4.61 -6.66
N LEU A 358 17.55 -3.65 -5.78
CA LEU A 358 17.06 -2.32 -6.12
C LEU A 358 17.98 -1.28 -5.47
N GLU A 359 18.65 -0.48 -6.28
CA GLU A 359 19.33 0.73 -5.81
C GLU A 359 18.36 1.89 -5.91
N ILE A 360 17.93 2.39 -4.75
CA ILE A 360 16.97 3.47 -4.63
C ILE A 360 17.65 4.75 -4.14
N ARG A 361 17.24 5.89 -4.70
CA ARG A 361 17.76 7.21 -4.33
C ARG A 361 16.62 8.13 -3.95
N ARG A 362 16.81 8.90 -2.88
CA ARG A 362 15.84 9.89 -2.44
C ARG A 362 15.81 11.08 -3.39
N ASN A 363 14.61 11.51 -3.76
CA ASN A 363 14.37 12.77 -4.43
C ASN A 363 14.26 13.90 -3.38
N SER A 364 15.37 14.57 -3.13
CA SER A 364 15.54 15.47 -1.99
C SER A 364 15.40 16.95 -2.30
N GLU A 365 15.22 17.36 -3.56
CA GLU A 365 15.23 18.78 -3.95
C GLU A 365 14.19 19.60 -3.18
N SER A 366 12.96 19.09 -3.09
CA SER A 366 11.86 19.74 -2.36
C SER A 366 12.08 19.73 -0.85
N GLN A 367 12.62 18.65 -0.31
CA GLN A 367 12.90 18.51 1.13
C GLN A 367 14.01 19.46 1.57
N VAL A 368 15.09 19.54 0.79
CA VAL A 368 16.21 20.46 1.04
C VAL A 368 15.74 21.90 1.03
N LEU A 369 14.89 22.30 0.07
CA LEU A 369 14.33 23.64 0.01
C LEU A 369 13.47 23.95 1.26
N LEU A 370 12.61 23.01 1.66
CA LEU A 370 11.74 23.16 2.83
C LEU A 370 12.53 23.30 4.14
N LEU A 371 13.67 22.62 4.25
CA LEU A 371 14.55 22.67 5.43
C LEU A 371 15.43 23.94 5.44
N THR A 372 15.96 24.32 4.29
CA THR A 372 17.00 25.37 4.19
C THR A 372 16.40 26.78 4.21
N VAL A 373 15.26 27.00 3.56
CA VAL A 373 14.65 28.34 3.45
C VAL A 373 14.30 28.96 4.81
N PRO A 374 13.64 28.26 5.75
CA PRO A 374 13.38 28.79 7.09
C PRO A 374 14.65 29.10 7.89
N CYS A 375 15.71 28.28 7.74
CA CYS A 375 17.01 28.51 8.37
C CYS A 375 17.67 29.79 7.84
N MET A 376 17.67 29.97 6.52
CA MET A 376 18.19 31.20 5.90
C MET A 376 17.38 32.43 6.33
N ALA A 377 16.05 32.32 6.41
CA ALA A 377 15.19 33.41 6.90
C ALA A 377 15.52 33.77 8.36
N SER A 378 15.74 32.77 9.22
CA SER A 378 16.19 32.98 10.61
C SER A 378 17.54 33.69 10.70
N ASP A 379 18.50 33.31 9.86
CA ASP A 379 19.82 33.95 9.80
C ASP A 379 19.71 35.43 9.35
N VAL A 380 18.87 35.72 8.34
CA VAL A 380 18.59 37.09 7.88
C VAL A 380 17.93 37.93 8.98
N LEU A 381 16.96 37.38 9.69
CA LEU A 381 16.31 38.06 10.83
C LEU A 381 17.33 38.36 11.94
N SER A 382 18.22 37.41 12.24
CA SER A 382 19.29 37.59 13.23
C SER A 382 20.32 38.64 12.79
N LEU A 383 20.69 38.68 11.52
CA LEU A 383 21.58 39.72 10.98
C LEU A 383 20.93 41.10 11.04
N SER A 384 19.64 41.19 10.70
CA SER A 384 18.90 42.45 10.69
C SER A 384 18.74 43.06 12.10
N SER A 385 18.71 42.24 13.15
CA SER A 385 18.63 42.74 14.54
C SER A 385 19.85 43.55 14.97
N PHE A 386 21.04 43.28 14.41
CA PHE A 386 22.25 44.08 14.66
C PHE A 386 22.22 45.47 14.03
N TRP A 387 21.33 45.71 13.06
CA TRP A 387 21.19 47.02 12.41
C TRP A 387 20.13 47.90 13.08
N ILE A 388 19.30 47.33 13.95
CA ILE A 388 18.35 48.09 14.77
C ILE A 388 19.09 48.70 15.96
N SER A 389 18.83 49.99 16.21
CA SER A 389 19.35 50.71 17.39
C SER A 389 18.99 50.00 18.69
N PHE A 390 19.96 49.89 19.60
CA PHE A 390 19.82 49.18 20.88
C PHE A 390 18.69 49.73 21.78
N ASN A 391 18.33 51.00 21.63
CA ASN A 391 17.23 51.62 22.39
C ASN A 391 15.84 51.18 21.89
N ASN A 392 15.75 50.63 20.68
CA ASN A 392 14.47 50.21 20.11
C ASN A 392 14.07 48.82 20.64
N PRO A 393 12.92 48.67 21.32
CA PRO A 393 12.45 47.38 21.82
C PRO A 393 12.20 46.35 20.70
N ASN A 394 11.97 46.80 19.47
CA ASN A 394 11.78 45.93 18.29
C ASN A 394 12.99 45.03 18.03
N LYS A 395 14.20 45.41 18.47
CA LYS A 395 15.39 44.58 18.40
C LYS A 395 15.24 43.26 19.16
N PHE A 396 14.65 43.33 20.36
CA PHE A 396 14.40 42.15 21.19
C PHE A 396 13.38 41.24 20.53
N TYR A 397 12.24 41.78 20.09
CA TYR A 397 11.19 41.00 19.42
C TYR A 397 11.69 40.32 18.15
N LEU A 398 12.50 41.00 17.34
CA LEU A 398 13.10 40.43 16.13
C LEU A 398 14.07 39.29 16.43
N SER A 399 14.89 39.43 17.48
CA SER A 399 15.83 38.39 17.92
C SER A 399 15.11 37.18 18.53
N CYS A 400 14.00 37.39 19.24
CA CYS A 400 13.15 36.28 19.67
C CYS A 400 12.48 35.57 18.48
N GLY A 401 12.04 36.34 17.48
CA GLY A 401 11.44 35.81 16.25
C GLY A 401 12.40 34.91 15.47
N SER A 402 13.68 35.27 15.35
CA SER A 402 14.67 34.42 14.69
C SER A 402 14.87 33.08 15.43
N VAL A 403 14.96 33.11 16.76
CA VAL A 403 15.05 31.88 17.56
C VAL A 403 13.82 31.00 17.38
N ILE A 404 12.62 31.58 17.40
CA ILE A 404 11.37 30.83 17.18
C ILE A 404 11.35 30.19 15.78
N MET A 405 11.72 30.95 14.74
CA MET A 405 11.82 30.43 13.37
C MET A 405 12.81 29.26 13.28
N LEU A 406 13.97 29.37 13.94
CA LEU A 406 14.93 28.27 14.02
C LEU A 406 14.35 27.05 14.75
N LEU A 407 13.68 27.25 15.89
CA LEU A 407 13.06 26.15 16.66
C LEU A 407 12.00 25.41 15.83
N VAL A 408 11.15 26.14 15.10
CA VAL A 408 10.17 25.53 14.18
C VAL A 408 10.88 24.73 13.09
N SER A 409 11.96 25.25 12.52
CA SER A 409 12.76 24.56 11.50
C SER A 409 13.37 23.26 12.02
N LEU A 410 13.87 23.27 13.27
CA LEU A 410 14.39 22.08 13.95
C LEU A 410 13.31 21.03 14.20
N LEU A 411 12.10 21.46 14.57
CA LEU A 411 10.97 20.56 14.76
C LEU A 411 10.56 19.90 13.43
N LEU A 412 10.50 20.67 12.34
CA LEU A 412 10.22 20.13 10.99
C LEU A 412 11.28 19.11 10.57
N MET A 413 12.55 19.38 10.84
CA MET A 413 13.62 18.43 10.59
C MET A 413 13.50 17.16 11.43
N GLY A 414 13.21 17.29 12.73
CA GLY A 414 13.02 16.16 13.63
C GLY A 414 11.84 15.26 13.26
N GLN A 415 10.83 15.81 12.57
CA GLN A 415 9.72 15.03 12.01
C GLN A 415 10.06 14.37 10.67
N SER A 416 10.98 14.97 9.90
CA SER A 416 11.35 14.49 8.56
C SER A 416 12.40 13.37 8.60
N ILE A 417 13.25 13.34 9.63
CA ILE A 417 14.26 12.29 9.80
C ILE A 417 13.64 11.09 10.51
N PRO A 418 13.65 9.89 9.91
CA PRO A 418 13.24 8.65 10.56
C PRO A 418 14.01 8.45 11.87
N THR A 419 13.30 8.11 12.95
CA THR A 419 13.88 7.92 14.31
C THR A 419 14.72 6.65 14.45
N MET A 420 14.93 5.89 13.37
CA MET A 420 15.45 4.51 13.38
C MET A 420 16.85 4.39 12.76
N THR A 421 17.80 5.24 13.15
CA THR A 421 19.15 5.19 12.58
C THR A 421 20.19 4.71 13.58
N LEU A 422 21.00 3.73 13.16
CA LEU A 422 22.25 3.33 13.84
C LEU A 422 23.32 4.44 13.76
N GLU A 423 23.22 5.34 12.77
CA GLU A 423 24.14 6.47 12.55
C GLU A 423 23.39 7.81 12.45
N VAL A 424 23.96 8.87 13.03
CA VAL A 424 23.40 10.23 12.95
C VAL A 424 23.68 10.82 11.55
N PRO A 425 22.70 11.40 10.83
CA PRO A 425 22.92 11.99 9.50
C PRO A 425 24.03 13.06 9.52
N LYS A 426 24.89 13.08 8.49
CA LYS A 426 25.98 14.07 8.37
C LYS A 426 25.48 15.51 8.39
N ILE A 427 24.30 15.79 7.83
CA ILE A 427 23.73 17.15 7.88
C ILE A 427 23.45 17.63 9.32
N SER A 428 23.32 16.69 10.28
CA SER A 428 23.18 16.96 11.71
C SER A 428 24.48 16.80 12.50
N GLU A 429 25.53 16.25 11.90
CA GLU A 429 26.83 16.06 12.54
C GLU A 429 27.82 17.12 12.06
N PHE A 430 28.27 17.99 12.97
CA PHE A 430 29.38 18.90 12.69
C PHE A 430 30.70 18.17 12.92
N PHE A 431 31.50 18.00 11.87
CA PHE A 431 32.85 17.45 12.00
C PHE A 431 33.80 18.50 12.59
N LEU A 432 34.11 18.39 13.88
CA LEU A 432 35.46 18.68 14.34
C LEU A 432 36.27 17.40 14.17
N LYS A 433 37.17 17.42 13.19
CA LYS A 433 38.08 16.32 12.88
C LYS A 433 38.84 15.88 14.14
N GLU A 434 38.84 14.57 14.39
CA GLU A 434 39.62 13.84 15.40
C GLU A 434 39.50 14.30 16.87
N GLY A 435 38.67 13.58 17.63
CA GLY A 435 38.98 13.26 19.03
C GLY A 435 38.41 14.17 20.12
N ARG A 436 37.61 15.20 19.82
CA ARG A 436 36.96 16.00 20.88
C ARG A 436 35.50 16.30 20.54
N GLY A 437 34.59 15.52 21.12
CA GLY A 437 33.16 15.82 21.25
C GLY A 437 32.39 16.00 19.93
N LYS A 438 31.50 15.05 19.61
CA LYS A 438 30.49 15.26 18.58
C LYS A 438 29.52 16.35 19.06
N ILE A 439 29.63 17.57 18.53
CA ILE A 439 28.66 18.65 18.82
C ILE A 439 27.78 18.79 17.57
N ASN A 440 26.46 18.75 17.75
CA ASN A 440 25.51 18.81 16.64
C ASN A 440 25.48 20.23 16.02
N LEU A 441 25.53 20.32 14.68
CA LEU A 441 25.47 21.58 13.90
C LEU A 441 24.28 22.46 14.33
N TYR A 442 23.16 21.82 14.64
CA TYR A 442 21.93 22.47 15.06
C TYR A 442 21.99 22.98 16.50
N SER A 443 22.72 22.29 17.40
CA SER A 443 22.98 22.81 18.75
C SER A 443 23.79 24.11 18.70
N TRP A 444 24.77 24.21 17.79
CA TRP A 444 25.49 25.47 17.53
C TRP A 444 24.58 26.54 16.93
N SER A 445 23.68 26.18 16.02
CA SER A 445 22.75 27.12 15.40
C SER A 445 21.84 27.78 16.43
N VAL A 446 21.40 27.03 17.46
CA VAL A 446 20.61 27.59 18.58
C VAL A 446 21.44 28.55 19.42
N VAL A 447 22.68 28.20 19.77
CA VAL A 447 23.59 29.09 20.52
C VAL A 447 23.84 30.39 19.74
N ILE A 448 24.07 30.28 18.44
CA ILE A 448 24.26 31.41 17.52
C ILE A 448 22.98 32.27 17.47
N ALA A 449 21.80 31.68 17.33
CA ALA A 449 20.54 32.43 17.30
C ALA A 449 20.22 33.14 18.62
N CYS A 450 20.67 32.59 19.76
CA CYS A 450 20.54 33.24 21.07
C CYS A 450 21.55 34.38 21.29
N PHE A 451 22.61 34.45 20.50
CA PHE A 451 23.69 35.43 20.67
C PHE A 451 23.23 36.90 20.59
N PRO A 452 22.39 37.33 19.62
CA PRO A 452 21.86 38.70 19.58
C PRO A 452 21.04 39.06 20.82
N ILE A 453 20.30 38.10 21.39
CA ILE A 453 19.51 38.30 22.63
C ILE A 453 20.46 38.54 23.81
N LEU A 454 21.49 37.71 23.95
CA LEU A 454 22.52 37.86 24.99
C LEU A 454 23.22 39.21 24.87
N VAL A 455 23.65 39.57 23.66
CA VAL A 455 24.28 40.88 23.38
C VAL A 455 23.35 42.02 23.77
N PHE A 456 22.07 41.97 23.38
CA PHE A 456 21.08 42.99 23.75
C PHE A 456 20.92 43.14 25.28
N VAL A 457 20.79 42.02 26.00
CA VAL A 457 20.64 42.03 27.47
C VAL A 457 21.90 42.57 28.15
N ILE A 458 23.08 42.14 27.71
CA ILE A 458 24.37 42.61 28.24
C ILE A 458 24.52 44.11 28.01
N LEU A 459 24.29 44.60 26.79
CA LEU A 459 24.43 46.02 26.44
C LEU A 459 23.43 46.89 27.22
N LYS A 460 22.18 46.44 27.37
CA LYS A 460 21.16 47.14 28.16
C LYS A 460 21.44 47.15 29.66
N ASN A 461 22.20 46.18 30.17
CA ASN A 461 22.65 46.18 31.56
C ASN A 461 23.91 47.04 31.74
N PHE A 462 24.80 47.04 30.75
CA PHE A 462 26.00 47.88 30.71
C PHE A 462 25.67 49.38 30.67
N THR A 463 24.65 49.82 29.94
CA THR A 463 24.20 51.23 29.94
C THR A 463 23.87 51.76 31.33
N LYS A 464 23.28 50.91 32.19
CA LYS A 464 22.86 51.32 33.54
C LYS A 464 24.04 51.50 34.50
N SER A 465 25.21 50.95 34.19
CA SER A 465 26.36 50.86 35.10
C SER A 465 27.62 51.56 34.62
N LEU A 466 27.66 52.05 33.37
CA LEU A 466 28.87 52.61 32.75
C LEU A 466 29.17 54.05 33.18
N LYS A 467 30.33 54.24 33.82
CA LYS A 467 31.02 55.53 33.90
C LYS A 467 32.25 55.46 33.01
N LEU A 468 32.30 56.23 31.93
CA LEU A 468 33.45 56.24 31.02
C LEU A 468 34.64 56.97 31.66
N SER A 469 35.85 56.47 31.37
CA SER A 469 37.09 57.18 31.68
C SER A 469 37.40 58.21 30.58
N GLU A 470 38.10 59.30 30.92
CA GLU A 470 38.47 60.38 29.97
C GLU A 470 39.23 59.86 28.73
N SER A 471 40.02 58.79 28.87
CA SER A 471 40.74 58.14 27.77
C SER A 471 39.80 57.49 26.76
N MET A 472 38.70 56.88 27.22
CA MET A 472 37.71 56.25 26.34
C MET A 472 36.87 57.29 25.60
N GLU A 473 36.55 58.42 26.24
CA GLU A 473 35.82 59.52 25.60
C GLU A 473 36.63 60.15 24.46
N ARG A 474 37.93 60.34 24.65
CA ARG A 474 38.83 60.81 23.59
C ARG A 474 38.92 59.83 22.41
N MET A 475 38.90 58.53 22.70
CA MET A 475 38.91 57.50 21.65
C MET A 475 37.61 57.50 20.85
N LEU A 476 36.46 57.58 21.52
CA LEU A 476 35.12 57.57 20.91
C LEU A 476 34.84 58.78 20.02
N ASN A 477 35.48 59.92 20.28
CA ASN A 477 35.35 61.14 19.48
C ASN A 477 36.35 61.22 18.32
N ASN A 478 37.04 60.13 17.99
CA ASN A 478 37.94 60.09 16.84
C ASN A 478 37.14 59.89 15.53
N ASN A 479 37.29 60.82 14.58
CA ASN A 479 36.64 60.78 13.25
C ASN A 479 36.86 59.46 12.48
N PHE A 480 37.91 58.71 12.79
CA PHE A 480 38.14 57.39 12.20
C PHE A 480 37.03 56.37 12.55
N LEU A 481 36.58 56.36 13.81
CA LEU A 481 35.56 55.41 14.28
C LEU A 481 34.16 55.74 13.74
N ASP A 482 33.83 57.03 13.62
CA ASP A 482 32.57 57.48 13.00
C ASP A 482 32.46 56.99 11.54
N ARG A 483 33.56 57.06 10.79
CA ARG A 483 33.61 56.62 9.40
C ARG A 483 33.68 55.10 9.23
N PHE A 484 34.36 54.40 10.14
CA PHE A 484 34.52 52.95 10.08
C PHE A 484 33.26 52.20 10.56
N CYS A 485 32.59 52.69 11.59
CA CYS A 485 31.43 52.02 12.22
C CYS A 485 30.07 52.50 11.70
N CYS A 486 30.03 53.51 10.81
CA CYS A 486 28.78 54.12 10.29
C CYS A 486 27.82 54.47 11.43
N LEU A 487 28.31 55.22 12.42
CA LEU A 487 27.54 55.54 13.61
C LEU A 487 26.37 56.47 13.27
N PRO A 488 25.18 56.27 13.85
CA PRO A 488 24.03 57.14 13.58
C PRO A 488 24.32 58.57 14.06
N GLU A 489 23.98 59.55 13.24
CA GLU A 489 23.91 60.94 13.68
C GLU A 489 22.81 61.04 14.74
N LEU A 490 23.20 61.27 15.98
CA LEU A 490 22.25 61.52 17.06
C LEU A 490 21.62 62.90 16.81
N PRO A 491 20.29 63.02 16.81
CA PRO A 491 19.65 64.32 16.64
C PRO A 491 20.03 65.20 17.83
N LEU A 492 20.87 66.20 17.56
CA LEU A 492 21.07 67.32 18.47
C LEU A 492 19.81 68.17 18.34
N ASP A 493 18.89 68.03 19.29
CA ASP A 493 17.74 68.94 19.36
C ASP A 493 18.24 70.30 19.86
N VAL A 494 18.58 71.18 18.91
CA VAL A 494 19.23 72.48 19.15
C VAL A 494 18.33 73.42 19.98
N SER A 495 17.03 73.14 20.12
CA SER A 495 16.10 73.95 20.92
C SER A 495 16.22 73.78 22.44
N GLU A 496 16.92 72.76 22.96
CA GLU A 496 17.11 72.57 24.42
C GLU A 496 18.45 73.11 24.96
N TYR A 497 19.37 73.54 24.08
CA TYR A 497 20.73 73.96 24.48
C TYR A 497 20.74 75.21 25.39
N GLY A 498 19.69 76.01 25.37
CA GLY A 498 19.65 77.30 26.05
C GLY A 498 19.34 77.26 27.55
N ASN A 499 18.95 76.12 28.15
CA ASN A 499 18.36 76.12 29.49
C ASN A 499 18.77 74.94 30.42
N LEU A 500 19.87 74.23 30.14
CA LEU A 500 20.31 73.09 30.95
C LEU A 500 21.53 73.44 31.82
N ASN A 501 21.53 73.00 33.09
CA ASN A 501 22.67 73.16 34.01
C ASN A 501 23.90 72.35 33.52
N GLU A 502 25.11 72.75 33.92
CA GLU A 502 26.36 72.06 33.54
C GLU A 502 26.37 70.56 33.87
N GLU A 503 25.77 70.16 35.00
CA GLU A 503 25.63 68.75 35.37
C GLU A 503 24.73 67.97 34.42
N THR A 504 23.66 68.60 33.91
CA THR A 504 22.72 67.98 32.97
C THR A 504 23.37 67.81 31.60
N ASN A 505 24.17 68.78 31.15
CA ASN A 505 24.96 68.66 29.93
C ASN A 505 26.04 67.57 30.02
N LYS A 506 26.68 67.43 31.19
CA LYS A 506 27.68 66.38 31.43
C LYS A 506 27.05 64.98 31.48
N MET A 507 25.87 64.85 32.09
CA MET A 507 25.11 63.58 32.07
C MET A 507 24.67 63.20 30.64
N ARG A 508 24.15 64.16 29.86
CA ARG A 508 23.71 63.93 28.47
C ARG A 508 24.87 63.60 27.54
N GLY A 509 26.05 64.20 27.74
CA GLY A 509 27.27 63.86 27.02
C GLY A 509 27.76 62.44 27.30
N ASN A 510 27.70 62.00 28.56
CA ASN A 510 28.06 60.63 28.95
C ASN A 510 27.06 59.60 28.39
N GLU A 511 25.76 59.92 28.33
CA GLU A 511 24.76 59.09 27.64
C GLU A 511 25.06 58.94 26.14
N ILE A 512 25.39 60.04 25.45
CA ILE A 512 25.77 60.01 24.02
C ILE A 512 27.03 59.16 23.79
N ASN A 513 28.06 59.32 24.62
CA ASN A 513 29.29 58.53 24.53
C ASN A 513 29.04 57.04 24.81
N SER A 514 28.13 56.72 25.73
CA SER A 514 27.72 55.34 26.00
C SER A 514 26.97 54.70 24.82
N ILE A 515 26.07 55.46 24.17
CA ILE A 515 25.35 55.06 22.94
C ILE A 515 26.33 54.76 21.80
N ARG A 516 27.35 55.61 21.62
CA ARG A 516 28.40 55.43 20.61
C ARG A 516 29.22 54.17 20.88
N LEU A 517 29.67 53.96 22.13
CA LEU A 517 30.42 52.77 22.52
C LEU A 517 29.64 51.48 22.26
N ILE A 518 28.36 51.46 22.60
CA ILE A 518 27.46 50.32 22.38
C ILE A 518 27.31 50.03 20.89
N SER A 519 27.09 51.07 20.09
CA SER A 519 26.96 50.92 18.63
C SER A 519 28.23 50.32 18.01
N ILE A 520 29.42 50.70 18.49
CA ILE A 520 30.70 50.09 18.04
C ILE A 520 30.77 48.62 18.44
N ILE A 521 30.45 48.28 19.70
CA ILE A 521 30.45 46.91 20.19
C ILE A 521 29.48 46.03 19.38
N GLU A 522 28.30 46.55 19.04
CA GLU A 522 27.32 45.86 18.18
C GLU A 522 27.85 45.58 16.77
N LYS A 523 28.60 46.52 16.17
CA LYS A 523 29.23 46.28 14.86
C LYS A 523 30.35 45.24 14.92
N ILE A 524 31.12 45.20 16.01
CA ILE A 524 32.11 44.14 16.23
C ILE A 524 31.42 42.78 16.35
N PHE A 525 30.35 42.69 17.15
CA PHE A 525 29.59 41.46 17.28
C PHE A 525 28.89 41.04 15.99
N PHE A 526 28.42 41.99 15.18
CA PHE A 526 27.92 41.72 13.84
C PHE A 526 28.99 41.08 12.95
N LEU A 527 30.21 41.62 12.92
CA LEU A 527 31.32 41.04 12.13
C LEU A 527 31.67 39.62 12.62
N ILE A 528 31.73 39.40 13.94
CA ILE A 528 31.95 38.07 14.52
C ILE A 528 30.84 37.11 14.08
N TYR A 529 29.58 37.54 14.15
CA TYR A 529 28.42 36.75 13.77
C TYR A 529 28.44 36.39 12.27
N VAL A 530 28.77 37.35 11.40
CA VAL A 530 28.96 37.11 9.96
C VAL A 530 30.09 36.10 9.73
N CYS A 531 31.24 36.24 10.39
CA CYS A 531 32.33 35.27 10.30
C CYS A 531 31.87 33.85 10.68
N ILE A 532 31.14 33.70 11.80
CA ILE A 532 30.60 32.42 12.24
C ILE A 532 29.63 31.83 11.20
N LEU A 533 28.73 32.63 10.64
CA LEU A 533 27.82 32.20 9.58
C LEU A 533 28.57 31.79 8.31
N THR A 534 29.58 32.54 7.89
CA THR A 534 30.37 32.18 6.69
C THR A 534 31.12 30.87 6.86
N VAL A 535 31.68 30.62 8.04
CA VAL A 535 32.32 29.33 8.37
C VAL A 535 31.29 28.19 8.35
N ARG A 536 30.09 28.42 8.88
CA ARG A 536 28.98 27.44 8.84
C ARG A 536 28.62 27.05 7.40
N TYR A 537 28.39 28.03 6.53
CA TYR A 537 27.98 27.77 5.13
C TYR A 537 29.11 27.24 4.24
N MET A 538 30.39 27.48 4.56
CA MET A 538 31.51 26.86 3.82
C MET A 538 31.75 25.39 4.18
N LEU A 539 31.20 24.93 5.30
CA LEU A 539 31.35 23.55 5.79
C LEU A 539 30.12 22.66 5.50
N LEU A 540 29.02 23.25 5.04
CA LEU A 540 27.84 22.59 4.47
C LEU A 540 28.09 22.29 2.99
#